data_AF-A0A958VNE1-F1
#
_entry.id   AF-A0A958VNE1-F1
#
_cell.length_a   1.000
_cell.length_b   1.000
_cell.length_c   1.000
_cell.angle_alpha   90.00
_cell.angle_beta   90.00
_cell.angle_gamma   90.00
#
_symmetry.space_group_name_H-M   'P 1'
#
loop_
_entity.id
_entity.type
_entity.pdbx_description
1 polymer ?
#
loop_
_entity_poly.entity_id
_entity_poly.type
_entity_poly.pdbx_seq_one_letter_code
_entity_poly.pdbx_strand_id
1 'polypeptide(L)' 'MDTAKEKREEVKKVYLESGFEVKPVYTAKDVDPNVQAGEMPGQFPFTRGIHPLMYRKRPFTIRQ' A
#
# COMPACT_ATOMS: atom_id res chain seq x y z
N MET A 1 -32.61 3.45 -26.25
CA MET A 1 -32.55 4.07 -24.92
C MET A 1 -31.86 3.07 -24.00
N ASP A 2 -30.59 3.33 -23.73
CA ASP A 2 -29.54 2.39 -23.31
C ASP A 2 -29.61 1.98 -21.83
N THR A 3 -30.64 1.24 -21.43
CA THR A 3 -30.82 0.79 -20.03
C THR A 3 -29.96 -0.43 -19.64
N ALA A 4 -28.95 -0.80 -20.44
CA ALA A 4 -28.05 -1.92 -20.17
C ALA A 4 -26.66 -1.51 -19.67
N LYS A 5 -26.32 -0.21 -19.73
CA LYS A 5 -24.99 0.29 -19.31
C LYS A 5 -24.93 0.63 -17.82
N GLU A 6 -26.06 0.99 -17.21
CA GLU A 6 -26.14 1.46 -15.82
C GLU A 6 -25.92 0.36 -14.76
N LYS A 7 -26.19 -0.91 -15.08
CA LYS A 7 -26.07 -2.02 -14.10
C LYS A 7 -24.64 -2.55 -13.89
N ARG A 8 -23.65 -2.06 -14.66
CA ARG A 8 -22.24 -2.50 -14.56
C ARG A 8 -21.39 -1.62 -13.63
N GLU A 9 -21.94 -0.56 -13.06
CA GLU A 9 -21.13 0.52 -12.48
C GLU A 9 -21.11 0.62 -10.96
N GLU A 10 -21.89 -0.17 -10.22
CA GLU A 10 -21.83 -0.13 -8.75
C GLU A 10 -20.87 -1.20 -8.21
N VAL A 11 -19.60 -0.83 -8.10
CA VAL A 11 -18.58 -1.68 -7.47
C VAL A 11 -18.94 -1.88 -6.00
N LYS A 12 -19.22 -3.13 -5.60
CA LYS A 12 -19.49 -3.47 -4.21
C LYS A 12 -18.34 -3.00 -3.32
N LYS A 13 -18.65 -2.26 -2.26
CA LYS A 13 -17.67 -1.84 -1.26
C LYS A 13 -17.07 -3.03 -0.54
N VAL A 14 -15.75 -3.03 -0.39
CA VAL A 14 -14.97 -4.06 0.30
C VAL A 14 -14.29 -3.42 1.50
N TYR A 15 -14.34 -4.10 2.65
CA TYR A 15 -13.70 -3.67 3.89
C TYR A 15 -12.70 -4.73 4.34
N LEU A 16 -11.56 -4.29 4.86
CA LEU A 16 -10.61 -5.15 5.57
C LEU A 16 -11.11 -5.48 6.98
N GLU A 17 -10.56 -6.52 7.60
CA GLU A 17 -10.85 -6.89 8.99
C GLU A 17 -10.53 -5.76 9.99
N SER A 18 -9.58 -4.88 9.63
CA SER A 18 -9.24 -3.69 10.40
C SER A 18 -10.23 -2.53 10.23
N GLY A 19 -11.29 -2.70 9.44
CA GLY A 19 -12.34 -1.69 9.22
C GLY A 19 -12.07 -0.68 8.10
N PHE A 20 -10.95 -0.79 7.36
CA PHE A 20 -10.64 0.13 6.25
C PHE A 20 -11.40 -0.25 4.96
N GLU A 21 -12.00 0.75 4.31
CA GLU A 21 -12.59 0.60 2.97
C GLU A 21 -11.49 0.50 1.90
N VAL A 22 -11.59 -0.50 1.03
CA VAL A 22 -10.66 -0.72 -0.08
C VAL A 22 -11.24 -0.11 -1.35
N LYS A 23 -10.52 0.86 -1.93
CA LYS A 23 -10.89 1.45 -3.22
C LYS A 23 -10.62 0.43 -4.34
N PRO A 24 -11.45 0.41 -5.40
CA PRO A 24 -11.23 -0.49 -6.54
C PRO A 24 -9.95 -0.22 -7.31
N VAL A 25 -9.48 1.03 -7.32
CA VAL A 25 -8.20 1.44 -7.93
C VAL A 25 -7.55 2.51 -7.07
N TYR A 26 -6.23 2.40 -6.89
CA TYR A 26 -5.40 3.42 -6.24
C TYR A 26 -4.49 4.06 -7.29
N THR A 27 -4.33 5.37 -7.19
CA THR A 27 -3.52 6.18 -8.09
C THR A 27 -2.45 6.94 -7.31
N ALA A 28 -1.55 7.63 -8.01
CA ALA A 28 -0.55 8.48 -7.36
C ALA A 28 -1.17 9.57 -6.45
N LYS A 29 -2.44 9.95 -6.67
CA LYS A 29 -3.15 10.93 -5.85
C LYS A 29 -3.56 10.40 -4.48
N ASP A 30 -3.58 9.08 -4.30
CA ASP A 30 -3.96 8.43 -3.05
C ASP A 30 -2.79 8.26 -2.08
N VAL A 31 -1.59 8.69 -2.48
CA VAL A 31 -0.36 8.63 -1.70
C VAL A 31 -0.10 9.99 -1.06
N ASP A 32 0.15 10.02 0.25
CA ASP A 32 0.60 11.24 0.93
C ASP A 32 2.02 11.59 0.44
N PRO A 33 2.20 12.75 -0.22
CA PRO A 33 3.51 13.16 -0.74
C PRO A 33 4.55 13.36 0.36
N ASN A 34 4.14 13.63 1.60
CA ASN A 34 5.06 13.86 2.72
C ASN A 34 5.65 12.57 3.27
N VAL A 35 4.98 11.43 3.11
CA VAL A 35 5.45 10.13 3.63
C VAL A 35 6.61 9.58 2.79
N GLN A 36 6.73 9.97 1.53
CA GLN A 36 7.73 9.39 0.62
C GLN A 36 9.02 10.20 0.51
N ALA A 37 8.98 11.48 0.85
CA ALA A 37 10.06 12.42 0.58
C ALA A 37 11.27 12.14 1.49
N GLY A 38 12.31 11.54 0.92
CA GLY A 38 13.65 11.49 1.54
C GLY A 38 13.89 10.39 2.58
N GLU A 39 12.91 9.55 2.91
CA GLU A 39 13.16 8.44 3.85
C GLU A 39 14.21 7.45 3.30
N MET A 40 15.20 7.08 4.11
CA MET A 40 16.21 6.10 3.71
C MET A 40 16.18 4.87 4.64
N PRO A 41 16.44 3.66 4.13
CA PRO A 41 16.56 2.48 4.99
C PRO A 41 17.68 2.70 6.02
N GLY A 42 17.46 2.24 7.24
CA GLY A 42 18.39 2.44 8.36
C GLY A 42 18.38 3.84 8.97
N GLN A 43 17.42 4.70 8.63
CA GLN A 43 17.21 6.00 9.26
C GLN A 43 15.80 6.09 9.83
N PHE A 44 15.62 6.82 10.94
CA PHE A 44 14.30 7.11 11.51
C PHE A 44 13.42 7.81 10.46
N PRO A 45 12.12 7.44 10.31
CA PRO A 45 11.32 6.57 11.17
C PRO A 45 11.38 5.07 10.83
N PHE A 46 12.34 4.64 10.00
CA PHE A 46 12.59 3.24 9.62
C PHE A 46 11.46 2.57 8.85
N THR A 47 10.55 3.33 8.22
CA THR A 47 9.48 2.82 7.36
C THR A 47 10.02 1.90 6.25
N ARG A 48 11.22 2.19 5.74
CA ARG A 48 11.92 1.41 4.70
C ARG A 48 12.86 0.32 5.24
N GLY A 49 12.81 0.05 6.54
CA GLY A 49 13.60 -0.98 7.22
C GLY A 49 14.68 -0.40 8.14
N ILE A 50 15.03 -1.15 9.19
CA ILE A 50 15.98 -0.74 10.25
C ILE A 50 17.47 -0.83 9.85
N HIS A 51 17.78 -1.47 8.73
CA HIS A 51 19.16 -1.65 8.26
C HIS A 51 19.36 -0.99 6.89
N PRO A 52 20.46 -0.24 6.65
CA PRO A 52 20.68 0.44 5.37
C PRO A 52 20.72 -0.46 4.12
N LEU A 53 21.15 -1.71 4.28
CA LEU A 53 21.33 -2.65 3.17
C LEU A 53 20.33 -3.84 3.20
N MET A 54 19.52 -3.94 4.25
CA MET A 54 18.52 -5.02 4.46
C MET A 54 19.01 -6.40 3.96
N TYR A 55 18.17 -7.07 3.18
CA TYR A 55 18.39 -8.43 2.68
C TYR A 55 19.47 -8.53 1.60
N ARG A 56 19.97 -7.41 1.06
CA ARG A 56 21.15 -7.43 0.18
C ARG A 56 22.42 -7.75 0.95
N LYS A 57 22.48 -7.44 2.26
CA LYS A 57 23.61 -7.79 3.14
C LYS A 57 23.37 -9.08 3.91
N ARG A 58 22.17 -9.25 4.49
CA ARG A 58 21.84 -10.42 5.33
C ARG A 58 20.37 -10.79 5.13
N PRO A 59 20.05 -12.00 4.65
CA PRO A 59 18.66 -12.44 4.53
C PRO A 59 17.98 -12.53 5.89
N PHE A 60 16.65 -12.60 5.92
CA PHE A 60 15.92 -12.85 7.16
C PHE A 60 16.32 -14.21 7.74
N THR A 61 16.34 -14.31 9.07
CA THR A 61 16.61 -15.58 9.74
C THR A 61 15.42 -16.51 9.54
N ILE A 62 15.64 -17.67 8.93
CA ILE A 62 14.65 -18.76 8.91
C ILE A 62 14.63 -19.37 10.31
N ARG A 63 13.47 -19.34 10.96
CA ARG A 63 13.24 -19.97 12.26
C ARG A 63 12.11 -20.98 12.09
N GLN A 64 12.41 -22.23 12.41
CA GLN A 64 11.45 -23.33 12.41
C GLN A 64 10.74 -23.41 13.77
#